data_AF-A0A3B9C0S9-F1
#
_entry.id   AF-A0A3B9C0S9-F1
#
_cell.length_a   1.000
_cell.length_b   1.000
_cell.length_c   1.000
_cell.angle_alpha   90.00
_cell.angle_beta   90.00
_cell.angle_gamma   90.00
#
_symmetry.space_group_name_H-M   'P 1'
#
loop_
_entity.id
_entity.type
_entity.pdbx_description
1 polymer ?
#
loop_
_entity_poly.entity_id
_entity_poly.type
_entity_poly.pdbx_seq_one_letter_code
_entity_poly.pdbx_strand_id
1 'polypeptide(L)'
;MLRTSWEYDGNGKIYSRNAEYWRQIQDYPHLENWKNTKAKVLVQFGESDFQAFSRADHQQIVNTVNYFNPGNATLMTYPSTDHFFAKSGTMQEAYNKFANGQIQQLFDEYNHEVGKSAVKWSNEIISKKDEVKLPEKGWKKLNTERYPGKQDDITFINENDGWYVNGYGSIYHTKNGGETWEKQLEKKGTFFRCIAFVDSLRGFAGTVGTDYFPNVTDTIPLYGTTDGGKTWTPVSYSGPYVKGLCAIDIVKEQYINHGKTDYKIHIYAVGRVGSPANMMVSHDGGFTWTSNSMNKECKMLFDIKMFDKNNGIVCAASDEDVEKSNALILKTSDGGKTWKKVYQSNRPFETTWKASFPTEKIGYVTIQSYNPDPTVKQQRIAKTTDGGNSWNEITLVEDATARQFGIGFIDENHGFAGTINCGYETKDGGLTWKTINLGMACNKIRIYRVANGKIYGYAIGVDVMKGEF
;
A
#
# COMPACT_ATOMS: atom_id res chain seq x y z
N MET A 1 44.58 -44.49 -1.69
CA MET A 1 44.13 -43.69 -2.84
C MET A 1 42.61 -43.55 -2.85
N LEU A 2 41.82 -44.59 -3.16
CA LEU A 2 40.34 -44.53 -3.18
C LEU A 2 39.69 -44.01 -1.88
N ARG A 3 40.12 -44.50 -0.70
CA ARG A 3 39.59 -44.02 0.59
C ARG A 3 39.80 -42.52 0.80
N THR A 4 40.93 -42.01 0.32
CA THR A 4 41.26 -40.58 0.37
C THR A 4 40.43 -39.80 -0.64
N SER A 5 40.29 -40.32 -1.87
CA SER A 5 39.48 -39.69 -2.93
C SER A 5 37.99 -39.64 -2.59
N TRP A 6 37.48 -40.62 -1.84
CA TRP A 6 36.06 -40.68 -1.43
C TRP A 6 35.78 -40.00 -0.09
N GLU A 7 36.77 -39.35 0.52
CA GLU A 7 36.65 -38.80 1.88
C GLU A 7 36.13 -39.83 2.89
N TYR A 8 36.57 -41.09 2.76
CA TYR A 8 36.08 -42.16 3.62
C TYR A 8 36.58 -41.98 5.06
N ASP A 9 35.65 -41.83 5.99
CA ASP A 9 35.97 -41.49 7.40
C ASP A 9 36.27 -42.70 8.30
N GLY A 10 36.25 -43.92 7.74
CA GLY A 10 36.42 -45.15 8.51
C GLY A 10 35.16 -45.66 9.22
N ASN A 11 34.08 -44.85 9.26
CA ASN A 11 32.83 -45.12 9.96
C ASN A 11 31.62 -45.11 9.01
N GLY A 12 31.86 -45.38 7.73
CA GLY A 12 30.80 -45.55 6.74
C GLY A 12 30.32 -44.26 6.09
N LYS A 13 31.01 -43.12 6.24
CA LYS A 13 30.75 -41.94 5.38
C LYS A 13 31.67 -41.89 4.19
N ILE A 14 31.15 -41.42 3.06
CA ILE A 14 31.88 -41.05 1.83
C ILE A 14 31.34 -39.70 1.34
N TYR A 15 32.21 -38.81 0.85
CA TYR A 15 31.87 -37.45 0.42
C TYR A 15 30.98 -36.70 1.42
N SER A 16 31.40 -36.69 2.69
CA SER A 16 30.68 -36.00 3.77
C SER A 16 29.23 -36.49 4.06
N ARG A 17 28.82 -37.65 3.53
CA ARG A 17 27.50 -38.29 3.74
C ARG A 17 27.63 -39.77 4.09
N ASN A 18 26.65 -40.35 4.77
CA ASN A 18 26.65 -41.79 5.08
C ASN A 18 26.54 -42.63 3.78
N ALA A 19 27.23 -43.76 3.68
CA ALA A 19 27.18 -44.65 2.53
C ALA A 19 25.76 -45.15 2.21
N GLU A 20 24.89 -45.29 3.22
CA GLU A 20 23.48 -45.62 3.01
C GLU A 20 22.70 -44.53 2.26
N TYR A 21 23.04 -43.25 2.45
CA TYR A 21 22.45 -42.17 1.65
C TYR A 21 22.73 -42.39 0.16
N TRP A 22 23.98 -42.71 -0.20
CA TRP A 22 24.36 -42.96 -1.59
C TRP A 22 23.71 -44.22 -2.17
N ARG A 23 23.53 -45.27 -1.36
CA ARG A 23 22.77 -46.47 -1.76
C ARG A 23 21.30 -46.16 -2.04
N GLN A 24 20.71 -45.19 -1.35
CA GLN A 24 19.28 -44.88 -1.49
C GLN A 24 18.96 -43.92 -2.64
N ILE A 25 19.96 -43.25 -3.24
CA ILE A 25 19.73 -42.33 -4.36
C ILE A 25 19.07 -43.05 -5.54
N GLN A 26 19.47 -44.28 -5.83
CA GLN A 26 18.88 -45.10 -6.89
C GLN A 26 17.42 -45.50 -6.61
N ASP A 27 17.01 -45.50 -5.33
CA ASP A 27 15.65 -45.82 -4.89
C ASP A 27 14.75 -44.57 -4.90
N TYR A 28 15.30 -43.39 -5.18
CA TYR A 28 14.53 -42.15 -5.26
C TYR A 28 13.63 -42.18 -6.52
N PRO A 29 12.32 -41.92 -6.41
CA PRO A 29 11.37 -42.13 -7.50
C PRO A 29 11.42 -40.97 -8.51
N HIS A 30 12.54 -40.85 -9.23
CA HIS A 30 12.80 -39.77 -10.19
C HIS A 30 11.68 -39.65 -11.25
N LEU A 31 11.18 -40.80 -11.74
CA LEU A 31 10.10 -40.82 -12.72
C LEU A 31 8.78 -40.27 -12.16
N GLU A 32 8.45 -40.60 -10.91
CA GLU A 32 7.23 -40.11 -10.25
C GLU A 32 7.30 -38.59 -10.04
N ASN A 33 8.47 -38.07 -9.66
CA ASN A 33 8.68 -36.64 -9.50
C ASN A 33 8.55 -35.87 -10.83
N TRP A 34 9.13 -36.40 -11.91
CA TRP A 34 8.97 -35.81 -13.24
C TRP A 34 7.54 -35.91 -13.78
N LYS A 35 6.83 -37.01 -13.48
CA LYS A 35 5.41 -37.17 -13.81
C LYS A 35 4.53 -36.12 -13.10
N ASN A 36 4.78 -35.88 -11.82
CA ASN A 36 3.92 -35.04 -10.97
C ASN A 36 4.25 -33.54 -11.03
N THR A 37 5.30 -33.13 -11.76
CA THR A 37 5.67 -31.72 -11.84
C THR A 37 4.65 -30.89 -12.64
N LYS A 38 4.16 -29.81 -12.02
CA LYS A 38 3.33 -28.79 -12.68
C LYS A 38 4.15 -27.59 -13.19
N ALA A 39 5.45 -27.57 -12.90
CA ALA A 39 6.35 -26.52 -13.34
C ALA A 39 6.66 -26.66 -14.84
N LYS A 40 7.04 -25.55 -15.48
CA LYS A 40 7.71 -25.60 -16.79
C LYS A 40 9.14 -26.06 -16.58
N VAL A 41 9.60 -26.99 -17.40
CA VAL A 41 10.90 -27.66 -17.27
C VAL A 41 11.77 -27.34 -18.50
N LEU A 42 12.93 -26.76 -18.26
CA LEU A 42 13.98 -26.63 -19.27
C LEU A 42 15.03 -27.71 -19.02
N VAL A 43 15.21 -28.60 -19.98
CA VAL A 43 16.27 -29.62 -19.97
C VAL A 43 17.40 -29.11 -20.86
N GLN A 44 18.63 -29.10 -20.34
CA GLN A 44 19.81 -28.56 -21.02
C GLN A 44 20.84 -29.68 -21.20
N PHE A 45 21.42 -29.79 -22.39
CA PHE A 45 22.39 -30.83 -22.71
C PHE A 45 23.58 -30.28 -23.49
N GLY A 46 24.79 -30.45 -22.95
CA GLY A 46 26.04 -30.17 -23.66
C GLY A 46 26.46 -31.35 -24.53
N GLU A 47 26.71 -31.13 -25.83
CA GLU A 47 27.01 -32.24 -26.76
C GLU A 47 28.41 -32.85 -26.57
N SER A 48 29.28 -32.19 -25.80
CA SER A 48 30.62 -32.66 -25.44
C SER A 48 30.73 -33.05 -23.96
N ASP A 49 29.60 -33.24 -23.29
CA ASP A 49 29.55 -33.68 -21.89
C ASP A 49 30.08 -35.13 -21.76
N PHE A 50 31.22 -35.26 -21.11
CA PHE A 50 31.90 -36.55 -20.86
C PHE A 50 31.41 -37.28 -19.60
N GLN A 51 30.45 -36.71 -18.86
CA GLN A 51 29.82 -37.35 -17.69
C GLN A 51 28.37 -37.76 -17.99
N ALA A 52 27.68 -36.99 -18.84
CA ALA A 52 26.34 -37.29 -19.31
C ALA A 52 26.36 -37.65 -20.82
N PHE A 53 26.60 -38.92 -21.13
CA PHE A 53 26.91 -39.37 -22.49
C PHE A 53 25.72 -39.37 -23.48
N SER A 54 24.49 -39.23 -22.99
CA SER A 54 23.28 -39.53 -23.77
C SER A 54 22.32 -38.35 -23.82
N ARG A 55 22.18 -37.78 -25.02
CA ARG A 55 21.06 -36.88 -25.35
C ARG A 55 19.71 -37.58 -25.17
N ALA A 56 19.66 -38.90 -25.38
CA ALA A 56 18.42 -39.67 -25.26
C ALA A 56 17.89 -39.66 -23.81
N ASP A 57 18.76 -39.63 -22.81
CA ASP A 57 18.37 -39.61 -21.40
C ASP A 57 17.69 -38.27 -21.05
N HIS A 58 18.24 -37.17 -21.56
CA HIS A 58 17.66 -35.84 -21.45
C HIS A 58 16.32 -35.73 -22.19
N GLN A 59 16.25 -36.31 -23.38
CA GLN A 59 15.00 -36.40 -24.14
C GLN A 59 13.95 -37.22 -23.38
N GLN A 60 14.35 -38.26 -22.63
CA GLN A 60 13.43 -39.07 -21.84
C GLN A 60 12.78 -38.28 -20.70
N ILE A 61 13.49 -37.33 -20.10
CA ILE A 61 12.91 -36.38 -19.13
C ILE A 61 11.82 -35.54 -19.81
N VAL A 62 12.11 -34.97 -20.99
CA VAL A 62 11.14 -34.18 -21.75
C VAL A 62 9.92 -35.01 -22.15
N ASN A 63 10.13 -36.24 -22.63
CA ASN A 63 9.07 -37.15 -23.01
C ASN A 63 8.18 -37.49 -21.81
N THR A 64 8.79 -37.79 -20.66
CA THR A 64 8.06 -38.09 -19.42
C THR A 64 7.19 -36.92 -18.98
N VAL A 65 7.76 -35.72 -18.87
CA VAL A 65 7.01 -34.54 -18.41
C VAL A 65 5.90 -34.20 -19.41
N ASN A 66 6.19 -34.20 -20.71
CA ASN A 66 5.20 -33.85 -21.73
C ASN A 66 4.11 -34.90 -21.94
N TYR A 67 4.38 -36.18 -21.64
CA TYR A 67 3.36 -37.23 -21.69
C TYR A 67 2.26 -36.98 -20.65
N PHE A 68 2.63 -36.57 -19.43
CA PHE A 68 1.68 -36.28 -18.36
C PHE A 68 1.21 -34.82 -18.32
N ASN A 69 2.01 -33.90 -18.84
CA ASN A 69 1.73 -32.46 -18.88
C ASN A 69 2.15 -31.86 -20.23
N PRO A 70 1.31 -31.96 -21.28
CA PRO A 70 1.68 -31.57 -22.63
C PRO A 70 2.23 -30.14 -22.75
N GLY A 71 3.40 -30.00 -23.36
CA GLY A 71 4.07 -28.71 -23.59
C GLY A 71 4.70 -28.08 -22.34
N ASN A 72 4.92 -28.83 -21.26
CA ASN A 72 5.59 -28.34 -20.06
C ASN A 72 7.11 -28.49 -20.07
N ALA A 73 7.68 -29.36 -20.90
CA ALA A 73 9.12 -29.56 -21.00
C ALA A 73 9.69 -29.21 -22.37
N THR A 74 10.90 -28.64 -22.39
CA THR A 74 11.68 -28.32 -23.58
C THR A 74 13.11 -28.79 -23.42
N LEU A 75 13.70 -29.40 -24.46
CA LEU A 75 15.12 -29.75 -24.51
C LEU A 75 15.88 -28.69 -25.32
N MET A 76 16.99 -28.19 -24.79
CA MET A 76 17.98 -27.40 -25.51
C MET A 76 19.32 -28.13 -25.53
N THR A 77 19.96 -28.18 -26.71
CA THR A 77 21.31 -28.71 -26.85
C THR A 77 22.31 -27.61 -27.17
N TYR A 78 23.53 -27.78 -26.67
CA TYR A 78 24.61 -26.83 -26.82
C TYR A 78 25.81 -27.53 -27.48
N PRO A 79 26.05 -27.27 -28.77
CA PRO A 79 27.20 -27.84 -29.47
C PRO A 79 28.52 -27.49 -28.81
N SER A 80 29.46 -28.43 -28.86
CA SER A 80 30.82 -28.28 -28.34
C SER A 80 30.90 -27.83 -26.88
N THR A 81 29.86 -28.11 -26.10
CA THR A 81 29.70 -27.65 -24.72
C THR A 81 29.76 -28.85 -23.77
N ASP A 82 30.54 -28.76 -22.69
CA ASP A 82 30.76 -29.87 -21.77
C ASP A 82 29.87 -29.84 -20.52
N HIS A 83 30.19 -30.71 -19.54
CA HIS A 83 29.48 -30.86 -18.27
C HIS A 83 29.43 -29.59 -17.41
N PHE A 84 30.47 -28.74 -17.51
CA PHE A 84 30.54 -27.46 -16.80
C PHE A 84 29.91 -26.32 -17.60
N PHE A 85 29.30 -26.66 -18.74
CA PHE A 85 28.84 -25.73 -19.76
C PHE A 85 29.95 -24.88 -20.37
N ALA A 86 31.18 -25.37 -20.41
CA ALA A 86 32.30 -24.71 -21.08
C ALA A 86 32.35 -25.03 -22.58
N LYS A 87 32.86 -24.11 -23.42
CA LYS A 87 33.07 -24.36 -24.86
C LYS A 87 34.31 -25.22 -25.11
N SER A 88 34.21 -26.50 -24.77
CA SER A 88 35.37 -27.40 -24.71
C SER A 88 35.73 -28.12 -26.01
N GLY A 89 35.02 -27.87 -27.12
CA GLY A 89 35.31 -28.53 -28.39
C GLY A 89 34.70 -29.93 -28.41
N THR A 90 35.51 -30.97 -28.51
CA THR A 90 35.09 -32.38 -28.48
C THR A 90 35.01 -32.93 -27.05
N MET A 91 34.28 -34.03 -26.86
CA MET A 91 34.20 -34.73 -25.56
C MET A 91 35.58 -35.18 -25.05
N GLN A 92 36.49 -35.59 -25.95
CA GLN A 92 37.85 -35.98 -25.58
C GLN A 92 38.68 -34.78 -25.08
N GLU A 93 38.53 -33.62 -25.71
CA GLU A 93 39.20 -32.39 -25.28
C GLU A 93 38.69 -31.91 -23.92
N ALA A 94 37.37 -31.97 -23.69
CA ALA A 94 36.77 -31.68 -22.39
C ALA A 94 37.31 -32.63 -21.29
N TYR A 95 37.35 -33.93 -21.58
CA TYR A 95 37.92 -34.92 -20.66
C TYR A 95 39.40 -34.66 -20.37
N ASN A 96 40.21 -34.35 -21.40
CA ASN A 96 41.63 -34.08 -21.22
C ASN A 96 41.86 -32.86 -20.30
N LYS A 97 41.09 -31.78 -20.47
CA LYS A 97 41.16 -30.61 -19.57
C LYS A 97 40.81 -30.98 -18.13
N PHE A 98 39.76 -31.76 -17.92
CA PHE A 98 39.38 -32.25 -16.59
C PHE A 98 40.47 -33.14 -15.97
N ALA A 99 40.96 -34.14 -16.72
CA ALA A 99 41.95 -35.11 -16.26
C ALA A 99 43.30 -34.46 -15.92
N ASN A 100 43.66 -33.38 -16.63
CA ASN A 100 44.87 -32.60 -16.38
C ASN A 100 44.71 -31.56 -15.25
N GLY A 101 43.57 -31.52 -14.56
CA GLY A 101 43.30 -30.59 -13.46
C GLY A 101 43.04 -29.15 -13.90
N GLN A 102 42.72 -28.91 -15.17
CA GLN A 102 42.48 -27.57 -15.75
C GLN A 102 41.03 -27.09 -15.51
N ILE A 103 40.47 -27.37 -14.34
CA ILE A 103 39.04 -27.09 -14.03
C ILE A 103 38.75 -25.58 -14.09
N GLN A 104 39.67 -24.73 -13.62
CA GLN A 104 39.49 -23.27 -13.68
C GLN A 104 39.28 -22.77 -15.11
N GLN A 105 40.03 -23.34 -16.07
CA GLN A 105 39.90 -22.99 -17.48
C GLN A 105 38.50 -23.33 -18.03
N LEU A 106 37.86 -24.40 -17.55
CA LEU A 106 36.49 -24.74 -17.94
C LEU A 106 35.48 -23.69 -17.45
N PHE A 107 35.67 -23.15 -16.24
CA PHE A 107 34.84 -22.04 -15.75
C PHE A 107 35.08 -20.75 -16.53
N ASP A 108 36.32 -20.44 -16.87
CA ASP A 108 36.68 -19.24 -17.63
C ASP A 108 36.15 -19.29 -19.08
N GLU A 109 36.01 -20.48 -19.64
CA GLU A 109 35.49 -20.74 -21.00
C GLU A 109 33.97 -21.01 -21.04
N TYR A 110 33.24 -20.60 -20.01
CA TYR A 110 31.78 -20.79 -19.91
C TYR A 110 31.03 -20.33 -21.17
N ASN A 111 30.16 -21.20 -21.69
CA ASN A 111 29.30 -20.90 -22.81
C ASN A 111 28.12 -20.02 -22.37
N HIS A 112 28.29 -18.71 -22.47
CA HIS A 112 27.25 -17.73 -22.11
C HIS A 112 25.89 -17.94 -22.82
N GLU A 113 25.84 -18.64 -23.95
CA GLU A 113 24.57 -18.96 -24.62
C GLU A 113 23.69 -19.90 -23.81
N VAL A 114 24.26 -20.72 -22.92
CA VAL A 114 23.49 -21.57 -21.97
C VAL A 114 22.65 -20.69 -21.05
N GLY A 115 23.26 -19.67 -20.45
CA GLY A 115 22.56 -18.71 -19.59
C GLY A 115 21.57 -17.83 -20.37
N LYS A 116 22.00 -17.27 -21.51
CA LYS A 116 21.15 -16.39 -22.33
C LYS A 116 19.91 -17.11 -22.86
N SER A 117 20.06 -18.35 -23.34
CA SER A 117 18.94 -19.15 -23.85
C SER A 117 17.99 -19.58 -22.74
N ALA A 118 18.48 -19.88 -21.54
CA ALA A 118 17.63 -20.15 -20.38
C ALA A 118 16.81 -18.92 -19.96
N VAL A 119 17.43 -17.74 -19.94
CA VAL A 119 16.72 -16.46 -19.67
C VAL A 119 15.69 -16.18 -20.76
N LYS A 120 16.06 -16.35 -22.04
CA LYS A 120 15.12 -16.17 -23.17
C LYS A 120 13.93 -17.13 -23.06
N TRP A 121 14.17 -18.41 -22.80
CA TRP A 121 13.13 -19.42 -22.61
C TRP A 121 12.21 -19.07 -21.43
N SER A 122 12.79 -18.66 -20.31
CA SER A 122 12.02 -18.21 -19.13
C SER A 122 11.13 -17.02 -19.49
N ASN A 123 11.67 -16.03 -20.20
CA ASN A 123 10.92 -14.86 -20.65
C ASN A 123 9.79 -15.24 -21.62
N GLU A 124 10.01 -16.15 -22.57
CA GLU A 124 8.97 -16.63 -23.51
C GLU A 124 7.84 -17.37 -22.78
N ILE A 125 8.17 -18.12 -21.73
CA ILE A 125 7.19 -18.80 -20.88
C ILE A 125 6.39 -17.80 -20.02
N ILE A 126 7.06 -16.78 -19.46
CA ILE A 126 6.44 -15.75 -18.60
C ILE A 126 5.56 -14.80 -19.44
N SER A 127 6.08 -14.31 -20.56
CA SER A 127 5.39 -13.38 -21.47
C SER A 127 4.14 -13.96 -22.14
N LYS A 128 4.05 -15.28 -22.29
CA LYS A 128 2.82 -15.94 -22.77
C LYS A 128 1.71 -16.00 -21.73
N LYS A 129 1.98 -15.71 -20.45
CA LYS A 129 0.98 -15.81 -19.39
C LYS A 129 0.42 -14.49 -18.90
N ASP A 130 1.15 -13.39 -19.00
CA ASP A 130 0.61 -12.08 -18.63
C ASP A 130 1.35 -11.00 -19.42
N GLU A 131 0.63 -10.14 -20.13
CA GLU A 131 1.10 -8.77 -20.35
C GLU A 131 1.27 -8.14 -18.96
N VAL A 132 2.44 -8.32 -18.34
CA VAL A 132 2.87 -7.41 -17.30
C VAL A 132 3.20 -6.12 -18.02
N LYS A 133 2.17 -5.29 -18.23
CA LYS A 133 2.37 -3.85 -18.33
C LYS A 133 3.17 -3.48 -17.09
N LEU A 134 4.42 -3.06 -17.28
CA LEU A 134 5.10 -2.25 -16.25
C LEU A 134 4.06 -1.20 -15.81
N PRO A 135 3.80 -1.05 -14.51
CA PRO A 135 2.77 -0.13 -14.05
C PRO A 135 3.06 1.22 -14.69
N GLU A 136 2.09 1.73 -15.45
CA GLU A 136 2.16 3.10 -15.95
C GLU A 136 2.36 3.97 -14.73
N LYS A 137 3.54 4.58 -14.62
CA LYS A 137 3.83 5.51 -13.52
C LYS A 137 2.81 6.63 -13.58
N GLY A 138 2.31 7.03 -12.40
CA GLY A 138 1.28 8.04 -12.26
C GLY A 138 -0.11 7.47 -11.99
N TRP A 139 -1.11 8.35 -12.10
CA TRP A 139 -2.47 8.09 -11.63
C TRP A 139 -3.31 7.38 -12.68
N LYS A 140 -3.93 6.28 -12.29
CA LYS A 140 -4.90 5.51 -13.08
C LYS A 140 -6.25 5.46 -12.37
N LYS A 141 -7.33 5.73 -13.11
CA LYS A 141 -8.70 5.58 -12.61
C LYS A 141 -9.02 4.10 -12.35
N LEU A 142 -9.54 3.82 -11.17
CA LEU A 142 -10.05 2.52 -10.77
C LEU A 142 -11.53 2.38 -11.15
N ASN A 143 -11.96 1.13 -11.34
CA ASN A 143 -13.36 0.83 -11.54
C ASN A 143 -14.04 0.78 -10.16
N THR A 144 -15.00 1.68 -9.91
CA THR A 144 -15.79 1.70 -8.67
C THR A 144 -17.26 1.80 -9.00
N GLU A 145 -18.12 1.45 -8.05
CA GLU A 145 -19.56 1.57 -8.26
C GLU A 145 -19.95 3.02 -8.52
N ARG A 146 -20.83 3.24 -9.50
CA ARG A 146 -21.27 4.58 -9.87
C ARG A 146 -21.92 5.27 -8.68
N TYR A 147 -21.36 6.41 -8.29
CA TYR A 147 -21.89 7.29 -7.26
C TYR A 147 -21.97 8.72 -7.83
N PRO A 148 -23.11 9.41 -7.78
CA PRO A 148 -23.25 10.75 -8.36
C PRO A 148 -22.54 11.84 -7.56
N GLY A 149 -22.15 11.57 -6.30
CA GLY A 149 -21.36 12.47 -5.48
C GLY A 149 -19.88 12.10 -5.46
N LYS A 150 -19.14 12.69 -4.52
CA LYS A 150 -17.78 12.29 -4.20
C LYS A 150 -17.79 11.13 -3.21
N GLN A 151 -16.98 10.11 -3.44
CA GLN A 151 -16.69 9.10 -2.42
C GLN A 151 -15.77 9.73 -1.35
N ASP A 152 -15.95 9.34 -0.09
CA ASP A 152 -15.50 10.17 1.03
C ASP A 152 -14.15 9.77 1.61
N ASP A 153 -13.92 8.49 1.85
CA ASP A 153 -12.64 8.02 2.41
C ASP A 153 -12.31 6.62 1.90
N ILE A 154 -11.02 6.33 1.87
CA ILE A 154 -10.43 5.07 1.41
C ILE A 154 -9.27 4.73 2.32
N THR A 155 -9.12 3.47 2.70
CA THR A 155 -7.99 3.00 3.50
C THR A 155 -7.48 1.66 2.99
N PHE A 156 -6.20 1.40 3.14
CA PHE A 156 -5.55 0.14 2.82
C PHE A 156 -4.65 -0.27 3.98
N ILE A 157 -4.64 -1.56 4.31
CA ILE A 157 -3.74 -2.14 5.32
C ILE A 157 -2.50 -2.78 4.69
N ASN A 158 -2.55 -3.05 3.39
CA ASN A 158 -1.44 -3.51 2.55
C ASN A 158 -1.73 -3.19 1.06
N GLU A 159 -0.91 -3.64 0.12
CA GLU A 159 -1.08 -3.34 -1.32
C GLU A 159 -2.37 -3.90 -1.94
N ASN A 160 -2.98 -4.89 -1.29
CA ASN A 160 -4.08 -5.67 -1.85
C ASN A 160 -5.42 -5.42 -1.11
N ASP A 161 -5.36 -5.25 0.20
CA ASP A 161 -6.50 -5.26 1.11
C ASP A 161 -6.90 -3.83 1.52
N GLY A 162 -8.07 -3.38 1.08
CA GLY A 162 -8.53 -2.01 1.31
C GLY A 162 -10.03 -1.81 1.24
N TRP A 163 -10.50 -0.70 1.81
CA TRP A 163 -11.91 -0.36 1.92
C TRP A 163 -12.16 1.09 1.53
N TYR A 164 -13.33 1.38 0.97
CA TYR A 164 -13.80 2.75 0.80
C TYR A 164 -15.27 2.92 1.22
N VAL A 165 -15.65 4.16 1.49
CA VAL A 165 -17.00 4.54 1.92
C VAL A 165 -17.55 5.75 1.17
N ASN A 166 -18.88 5.89 1.16
CA ASN A 166 -19.54 7.03 0.54
C ASN A 166 -20.87 7.41 1.22
N GLY A 167 -21.49 8.46 0.67
CA GLY A 167 -22.72 9.04 1.19
C GLY A 167 -24.03 8.29 0.94
N TYR A 168 -24.02 7.14 0.26
CA TYR A 168 -25.16 6.22 0.26
C TYR A 168 -25.20 5.31 1.48
N GLY A 169 -24.25 5.48 2.40
CA GLY A 169 -24.09 4.58 3.53
C GLY A 169 -23.55 3.23 3.07
N SER A 170 -22.72 3.23 2.03
CA SER A 170 -22.10 2.03 1.49
C SER A 170 -20.66 1.86 1.99
N ILE A 171 -20.26 0.61 2.21
CA ILE A 171 -18.87 0.21 2.48
C ILE A 171 -18.48 -0.85 1.47
N TYR A 172 -17.32 -0.66 0.85
CA TYR A 172 -16.78 -1.55 -0.18
C TYR A 172 -15.41 -2.06 0.24
N HIS A 173 -15.05 -3.25 -0.27
CA HIS A 173 -13.84 -3.95 0.06
C HIS A 173 -13.14 -4.48 -1.20
N THR A 174 -11.81 -4.47 -1.21
CA THR A 174 -11.00 -5.06 -2.27
C THR A 174 -9.93 -5.97 -1.69
N LYS A 175 -9.57 -7.02 -2.44
CA LYS A 175 -8.45 -7.93 -2.15
C LYS A 175 -7.37 -7.91 -3.24
N ASN A 176 -7.46 -7.00 -4.21
CA ASN A 176 -6.54 -6.88 -5.34
C ASN A 176 -6.16 -5.42 -5.61
N GLY A 177 -6.01 -4.63 -4.55
CA GLY A 177 -5.46 -3.27 -4.67
C GLY A 177 -6.39 -2.30 -5.37
N GLY A 178 -7.69 -2.60 -5.43
CA GLY A 178 -8.74 -1.76 -6.01
C GLY A 178 -9.05 -2.02 -7.48
N GLU A 179 -8.55 -3.12 -8.06
CA GLU A 179 -8.96 -3.55 -9.41
C GLU A 179 -10.44 -3.96 -9.45
N THR A 180 -10.90 -4.64 -8.41
CA THR A 180 -12.32 -4.98 -8.21
C THR A 180 -12.75 -4.70 -6.77
N TRP A 181 -14.02 -4.35 -6.59
CA TRP A 181 -14.60 -4.01 -5.29
C TRP A 181 -15.88 -4.81 -5.03
N GLU A 182 -15.99 -5.34 -3.81
CA GLU A 182 -17.18 -6.00 -3.28
C GLU A 182 -17.91 -5.04 -2.34
N LYS A 183 -19.22 -4.85 -2.54
CA LYS A 183 -20.06 -4.09 -1.61
C LYS A 183 -20.37 -4.96 -0.39
N GLN A 184 -19.83 -4.60 0.77
CA GLN A 184 -20.05 -5.33 2.03
C GLN A 184 -21.30 -4.84 2.79
N LEU A 185 -21.59 -3.53 2.69
CA LEU A 185 -22.71 -2.92 3.40
C LEU A 185 -23.34 -1.82 2.54
N GLU A 186 -24.67 -1.68 2.65
CA GLU A 186 -25.40 -0.47 2.28
C GLU A 186 -26.48 -0.21 3.33
N LYS A 187 -26.43 0.96 3.96
CA LYS A 187 -27.35 1.35 5.02
C LYS A 187 -28.03 2.67 4.65
N LYS A 188 -29.27 2.57 4.16
CA LYS A 188 -30.10 3.74 3.84
C LYS A 188 -30.28 4.65 5.06
N GLY A 189 -30.25 5.96 4.83
CA GLY A 189 -30.30 6.97 5.89
C GLY A 189 -28.95 7.22 6.58
N THR A 190 -27.89 6.53 6.18
CA THR A 190 -26.53 6.70 6.70
C THR A 190 -25.64 7.37 5.66
N PHE A 191 -24.64 8.11 6.13
CA PHE A 191 -23.58 8.68 5.31
C PHE A 191 -22.25 8.33 5.98
N PHE A 192 -21.53 7.35 5.44
CA PHE A 192 -20.22 6.98 5.95
C PHE A 192 -19.17 7.96 5.43
N ARG A 193 -18.47 8.61 6.35
CA ARG A 193 -17.61 9.75 6.06
C ARG A 193 -16.12 9.43 6.21
N CYS A 194 -15.77 8.50 7.07
CA CYS A 194 -14.40 8.08 7.31
C CYS A 194 -14.32 6.59 7.60
N ILE A 195 -13.19 5.98 7.26
CA ILE A 195 -12.95 4.55 7.49
C ILE A 195 -11.48 4.29 7.82
N ALA A 196 -11.23 3.41 8.78
CA ALA A 196 -9.88 2.97 9.14
C ALA A 196 -9.89 1.52 9.61
N PHE A 197 -8.82 0.78 9.30
CA PHE A 197 -8.63 -0.59 9.74
C PHE A 197 -7.32 -0.72 10.51
N VAL A 198 -7.39 -1.42 11.65
CA VAL A 198 -6.22 -1.75 12.48
C VAL A 198 -5.45 -2.92 11.86
N ASP A 199 -6.19 -3.90 11.36
CA ASP A 199 -5.71 -5.12 10.72
C ASP A 199 -6.79 -5.65 9.76
N SER A 200 -6.64 -6.87 9.23
CA SER A 200 -7.58 -7.45 8.25
C SER A 200 -8.95 -7.84 8.82
N LEU A 201 -9.12 -7.80 10.15
CA LEU A 201 -10.35 -8.19 10.84
C LEU A 201 -11.01 -7.02 11.53
N ARG A 202 -10.22 -6.12 12.13
CA ARG A 202 -10.71 -5.02 12.96
C ARG A 202 -10.69 -3.68 12.22
N GLY A 203 -11.87 -3.08 12.08
CA GLY A 203 -12.04 -1.79 11.40
C GLY A 203 -13.19 -0.98 11.96
N PHE A 204 -13.18 0.31 11.61
CA PHE A 204 -14.12 1.31 12.11
C PHE A 204 -14.56 2.25 10.98
N ALA A 205 -15.87 2.52 10.91
CA ALA A 205 -16.48 3.42 9.94
C ALA A 205 -17.31 4.49 10.67
N GLY A 206 -16.91 5.76 10.50
CA GLY A 206 -17.59 6.90 11.10
C GLY A 206 -18.66 7.47 10.19
N THR A 207 -19.77 7.94 10.78
CA THR A 207 -20.87 8.58 10.05
C THR A 207 -20.84 10.10 10.20
N VAL A 208 -21.39 10.85 9.26
CA VAL A 208 -21.47 12.32 9.41
C VAL A 208 -22.56 12.79 10.38
N GLY A 209 -23.47 11.91 10.80
CA GLY A 209 -24.60 12.26 11.65
C GLY A 209 -25.72 13.05 10.97
N THR A 210 -26.81 13.25 11.71
CA THR A 210 -28.04 13.91 11.25
C THR A 210 -27.89 15.42 11.01
N ASP A 211 -28.90 16.06 10.44
CA ASP A 211 -29.09 17.53 10.34
C ASP A 211 -28.20 18.30 9.36
N TYR A 212 -27.07 17.75 8.90
CA TYR A 212 -26.21 18.46 7.95
C TYR A 212 -26.53 18.14 6.48
N PHE A 213 -26.72 16.86 6.17
CA PHE A 213 -27.11 16.43 4.82
C PHE A 213 -28.58 15.97 4.82
N PRO A 214 -29.32 16.28 3.75
CA PRO A 214 -30.70 15.82 3.62
C PRO A 214 -30.75 14.29 3.60
N ASN A 215 -31.80 13.71 4.21
CA ASN A 215 -32.04 12.27 4.29
C ASN A 215 -31.04 11.45 5.13
N VAL A 216 -30.10 12.10 5.84
CA VAL A 216 -29.26 11.40 6.83
C VAL A 216 -29.97 11.38 8.17
N THR A 217 -30.43 10.21 8.59
CA THR A 217 -31.20 9.96 9.81
C THR A 217 -30.46 9.09 10.82
N ASP A 218 -29.30 8.53 10.45
CA ASP A 218 -28.50 7.71 11.35
C ASP A 218 -27.88 8.54 12.48
N THR A 219 -28.15 8.12 13.72
CA THR A 219 -27.67 8.74 14.96
C THR A 219 -26.44 8.02 15.53
N ILE A 220 -26.03 6.91 14.92
CA ILE A 220 -24.85 6.15 15.35
C ILE A 220 -23.60 6.81 14.75
N PRO A 221 -22.66 7.34 15.56
CA PRO A 221 -21.49 8.04 15.04
C PRO A 221 -20.41 7.09 14.50
N LEU A 222 -20.33 5.88 15.03
CA LEU A 222 -19.23 4.94 14.77
C LEU A 222 -19.74 3.49 14.73
N TYR A 223 -19.41 2.78 13.67
CA TYR A 223 -19.58 1.35 13.52
C TYR A 223 -18.23 0.66 13.57
N GLY A 224 -18.18 -0.54 14.15
CA GLY A 224 -17.00 -1.39 14.23
C GLY A 224 -17.25 -2.76 13.61
N THR A 225 -16.18 -3.39 13.15
CA THR A 225 -16.15 -4.76 12.66
C THR A 225 -14.99 -5.52 13.31
N THR A 226 -15.16 -6.83 13.50
CA THR A 226 -14.11 -7.75 13.96
C THR A 226 -13.96 -8.97 13.03
N ASP A 227 -14.58 -8.94 11.86
CA ASP A 227 -14.61 -10.04 10.88
C ASP A 227 -14.22 -9.60 9.46
N GLY A 228 -13.53 -8.46 9.35
CA GLY A 228 -13.04 -7.91 8.08
C GLY A 228 -14.10 -7.17 7.29
N GLY A 229 -15.12 -6.64 7.98
CA GLY A 229 -16.21 -5.86 7.39
C GLY A 229 -17.38 -6.70 6.88
N LYS A 230 -17.45 -8.00 7.21
CA LYS A 230 -18.62 -8.84 6.88
C LYS A 230 -19.82 -8.44 7.72
N THR A 231 -19.59 -8.04 8.98
CA THR A 231 -20.60 -7.45 9.85
C THR A 231 -20.08 -6.15 10.46
N TRP A 232 -20.99 -5.20 10.64
CA TRP A 232 -20.74 -3.87 11.21
C TRP A 232 -21.76 -3.58 12.31
N THR A 233 -21.29 -3.31 13.52
CA THR A 233 -22.14 -3.05 14.68
C THR A 233 -21.84 -1.69 15.31
N PRO A 234 -22.83 -0.99 15.88
CA PRO A 234 -22.57 0.23 16.64
C PRO A 234 -21.52 0.06 17.73
N VAL A 235 -20.59 1.01 17.81
CA VAL A 235 -19.59 1.04 18.88
C VAL A 235 -20.17 1.72 20.12
N SER A 236 -20.08 1.03 21.26
CA SER A 236 -20.42 1.62 22.56
C SER A 236 -19.27 2.48 23.07
N TYR A 237 -19.59 3.59 23.73
CA TYR A 237 -18.61 4.52 24.29
C TYR A 237 -19.14 5.22 25.54
N SER A 238 -18.24 5.77 26.35
CA SER A 238 -18.59 6.60 27.52
C SER A 238 -18.18 8.06 27.30
N GLY A 239 -19.07 8.99 27.62
CA GLY A 239 -18.81 10.43 27.51
C GLY A 239 -19.97 11.19 26.84
N PRO A 240 -19.78 12.47 26.48
CA PRO A 240 -20.80 13.24 25.77
C PRO A 240 -21.18 12.61 24.43
N TYR A 241 -22.44 12.80 24.03
CA TYR A 241 -22.96 12.32 22.75
C TYR A 241 -22.16 12.88 21.56
N VAL A 242 -21.74 11.98 20.67
CA VAL A 242 -21.06 12.33 19.42
C VAL A 242 -22.07 12.25 18.29
N LYS A 243 -22.35 13.40 17.66
CA LYS A 243 -23.31 13.46 16.55
C LYS A 243 -22.76 12.83 15.26
N GLY A 244 -21.47 12.94 15.00
CA GLY A 244 -20.82 12.37 13.82
C GLY A 244 -19.31 12.57 13.81
N LEU A 245 -18.65 11.91 12.87
CA LEU A 245 -17.22 11.83 12.67
C LEU A 245 -16.87 12.15 11.21
N CYS A 246 -15.70 12.76 11.01
CA CYS A 246 -15.16 13.15 9.70
C CYS A 246 -13.80 12.53 9.39
N ALA A 247 -13.06 12.08 10.41
CA ALA A 247 -11.78 11.42 10.21
C ALA A 247 -11.46 10.46 11.36
N ILE A 248 -10.62 9.47 11.05
CA ILE A 248 -10.05 8.51 12.00
C ILE A 248 -8.56 8.39 11.68
N ASP A 249 -7.72 8.48 12.69
CA ASP A 249 -6.29 8.16 12.59
C ASP A 249 -5.91 7.08 13.62
N ILE A 250 -4.94 6.24 13.25
CA ILE A 250 -4.48 5.11 14.04
C ILE A 250 -2.97 5.26 14.24
N VAL A 251 -2.52 5.19 15.49
CA VAL A 251 -1.09 5.22 15.84
C VAL A 251 -0.72 4.00 16.68
N LYS A 252 0.50 3.51 16.47
CA LYS A 252 1.04 2.35 17.18
C LYS A 252 2.09 2.81 18.18
N GLU A 253 1.95 2.44 19.44
CA GLU A 253 2.96 2.63 20.48
C GLU A 253 3.75 1.32 20.63
N GLN A 254 5.03 1.33 20.28
CA GLN A 254 5.92 0.19 20.49
C GLN A 254 6.24 0.00 21.97
N TYR A 255 6.24 -1.25 22.44
CA TYR A 255 6.72 -1.62 23.77
C TYR A 255 7.40 -3.01 23.75
N ILE A 256 8.07 -3.37 24.83
CA ILE A 256 8.71 -4.68 24.97
C ILE A 256 7.84 -5.59 25.83
N ASN A 257 7.42 -6.72 25.26
CA ASN A 257 6.63 -7.76 25.89
C ASN A 257 7.47 -9.05 25.95
N HIS A 258 7.96 -9.41 27.14
CA HIS A 258 8.84 -10.57 27.37
C HIS A 258 10.02 -10.67 26.39
N GLY A 259 10.73 -9.54 26.18
CA GLY A 259 11.89 -9.48 25.28
C GLY A 259 11.56 -9.44 23.79
N LYS A 260 10.27 -9.37 23.42
CA LYS A 260 9.81 -9.20 22.04
C LYS A 260 9.16 -7.83 21.86
N THR A 261 9.38 -7.22 20.70
CA THR A 261 8.68 -6.01 20.30
C THR A 261 7.21 -6.30 20.08
N ASP A 262 6.35 -5.51 20.72
CA ASP A 262 4.89 -5.57 20.60
C ASP A 262 4.32 -4.14 20.51
N TYR A 263 3.04 -4.00 20.19
CA TYR A 263 2.42 -2.70 19.90
C TYR A 263 1.08 -2.52 20.61
N LYS A 264 0.91 -1.35 21.24
CA LYS A 264 -0.41 -0.85 21.62
C LYS A 264 -0.99 -0.02 20.48
N ILE A 265 -2.29 -0.14 20.26
CA ILE A 265 -2.99 0.57 19.20
C ILE A 265 -3.85 1.65 19.84
N HIS A 266 -3.66 2.89 19.38
CA HIS A 266 -4.50 4.02 19.75
C HIS A 266 -5.24 4.53 18.52
N ILE A 267 -6.52 4.82 18.69
CA ILE A 267 -7.42 5.24 17.61
C ILE A 267 -8.08 6.54 18.03
N TYR A 268 -7.99 7.54 17.15
CA TYR A 268 -8.55 8.87 17.38
C TYR A 268 -9.49 9.19 16.25
N ALA A 269 -10.76 9.42 16.58
CA ALA A 269 -11.76 9.86 15.63
C ALA A 269 -12.25 11.25 15.98
N VAL A 270 -12.41 12.11 14.98
CA VAL A 270 -12.88 13.49 15.18
C VAL A 270 -13.98 13.82 14.20
N GLY A 271 -14.88 14.72 14.60
CA GLY A 271 -15.87 15.28 13.70
C GLY A 271 -16.87 16.19 14.42
N ARG A 272 -17.73 16.88 13.70
CA ARG A 272 -18.06 16.70 12.27
C ARG A 272 -18.11 18.03 11.52
N VAL A 273 -18.36 17.96 10.20
CA VAL A 273 -18.95 19.09 9.48
C VAL A 273 -20.36 19.37 10.02
N GLY A 274 -20.67 20.63 10.28
CA GLY A 274 -22.01 21.05 10.72
C GLY A 274 -22.27 21.00 12.22
N SER A 275 -21.22 21.04 13.05
CA SER A 275 -21.28 21.11 14.52
C SER A 275 -22.09 20.00 15.23
N PRO A 276 -21.90 19.76 16.53
CA PRO A 276 -20.78 20.21 17.35
C PRO A 276 -19.48 19.44 17.05
N ALA A 277 -18.35 20.07 17.38
CA ALA A 277 -17.04 19.42 17.35
C ALA A 277 -16.87 18.45 18.54
N ASN A 278 -16.56 17.20 18.23
CA ASN A 278 -16.34 16.11 19.17
C ASN A 278 -15.17 15.22 18.74
N MET A 279 -14.65 14.49 19.72
CA MET A 279 -13.62 13.48 19.56
C MET A 279 -14.06 12.18 20.24
N MET A 280 -13.67 11.05 19.64
CA MET A 280 -13.69 9.73 20.27
C MET A 280 -12.28 9.14 20.29
N VAL A 281 -11.89 8.51 21.39
CA VAL A 281 -10.55 7.92 21.57
C VAL A 281 -10.67 6.51 22.13
N SER A 282 -9.86 5.62 21.57
CA SER A 282 -9.57 4.30 22.12
C SER A 282 -8.07 4.13 22.30
N HIS A 283 -7.65 3.53 23.42
CA HIS A 283 -6.25 3.20 23.70
C HIS A 283 -5.96 1.70 23.78
N ASP A 284 -6.94 0.86 23.44
CA ASP A 284 -6.84 -0.60 23.48
C ASP A 284 -7.11 -1.24 22.11
N GLY A 285 -6.95 -0.49 21.02
CA GLY A 285 -7.22 -0.98 19.66
C GLY A 285 -8.70 -1.09 19.32
N GLY A 286 -9.54 -0.33 20.02
CA GLY A 286 -10.95 -0.14 19.70
C GLY A 286 -11.91 -1.05 20.46
N PHE A 287 -11.47 -1.70 21.54
CA PHE A 287 -12.35 -2.47 22.42
C PHE A 287 -13.16 -1.56 23.34
N THR A 288 -12.54 -0.50 23.87
CA THR A 288 -13.22 0.53 24.65
C THR A 288 -13.00 1.91 24.06
N TRP A 289 -14.02 2.75 24.18
CA TRP A 289 -14.04 4.09 23.61
C TRP A 289 -14.55 5.10 24.63
N THR A 290 -13.90 6.27 24.63
CA THR A 290 -14.35 7.46 25.35
C THR A 290 -14.61 8.58 24.36
N SER A 291 -15.53 9.48 24.68
CA SER A 291 -15.75 10.70 23.90
C SER A 291 -15.49 11.95 24.73
N ASN A 292 -15.16 13.05 24.05
CA ASN A 292 -15.04 14.38 24.62
C ASN A 292 -15.52 15.44 23.62
N SER A 293 -16.08 16.54 24.13
CA SER A 293 -16.45 17.68 23.28
C SER A 293 -15.25 18.60 23.09
N MET A 294 -15.09 19.11 21.87
CA MET A 294 -14.13 20.15 21.51
C MET A 294 -14.83 21.46 21.11
N ASN A 295 -16.11 21.61 21.48
CA ASN A 295 -16.95 22.70 20.99
C ASN A 295 -16.58 24.08 21.60
N LYS A 296 -15.71 24.08 22.62
CA LYS A 296 -15.13 25.30 23.20
C LYS A 296 -13.93 25.80 22.38
N GLU A 297 -13.14 24.88 21.84
CA GLU A 297 -11.91 25.15 21.11
C GLU A 297 -12.15 25.42 19.61
N CYS A 298 -13.16 24.76 19.03
CA CYS A 298 -13.56 24.88 17.63
C CYS A 298 -15.03 24.51 17.44
N LYS A 299 -15.61 24.74 16.25
CA LYS A 299 -17.02 24.40 15.98
C LYS A 299 -17.20 23.20 15.06
N MET A 300 -16.26 22.96 14.16
CA MET A 300 -16.23 21.78 13.29
C MET A 300 -14.85 21.16 13.24
N LEU A 301 -14.80 19.84 12.98
CA LEU A 301 -13.57 19.05 12.83
C LEU A 301 -13.64 18.24 11.53
N PHE A 302 -12.55 18.23 10.77
CA PHE A 302 -12.52 17.69 9.39
C PHE A 302 -11.44 16.64 9.14
N ASP A 303 -10.32 16.73 9.86
CA ASP A 303 -9.23 15.75 9.80
C ASP A 303 -8.45 15.73 11.10
N ILE A 304 -7.79 14.61 11.37
CA ILE A 304 -6.86 14.45 12.48
C ILE A 304 -5.59 13.76 11.98
N LYS A 305 -4.45 14.21 12.46
CA LYS A 305 -3.17 13.51 12.30
C LYS A 305 -2.47 13.42 13.63
N MET A 306 -2.34 12.21 14.14
CA MET A 306 -1.53 11.89 15.31
C MET A 306 -0.14 11.43 14.86
N PHE A 307 0.89 11.94 15.52
CA PHE A 307 2.29 11.56 15.34
C PHE A 307 2.66 10.41 16.26
N ASP A 308 2.10 10.44 17.48
CA ASP A 308 2.18 9.40 18.49
C ASP A 308 0.91 9.46 19.36
N LYS A 309 0.88 8.75 20.49
CA LYS A 309 -0.29 8.72 21.38
C LYS A 309 -0.61 10.05 22.08
N ASN A 310 0.33 10.98 22.11
CA ASN A 310 0.24 12.26 22.82
C ASN A 310 0.16 13.44 21.85
N ASN A 311 0.95 13.40 20.78
CA ASN A 311 1.18 14.53 19.88
C ASN A 311 0.38 14.39 18.59
N GLY A 312 -0.30 15.46 18.19
CA GLY A 312 -1.06 15.49 16.94
C GLY A 312 -1.68 16.84 16.65
N ILE A 313 -2.30 16.95 15.48
CA ILE A 313 -3.01 18.15 15.02
C ILE A 313 -4.41 17.80 14.50
N VAL A 314 -5.32 18.77 14.54
CA VAL A 314 -6.64 18.67 13.91
C VAL A 314 -6.89 19.84 12.97
N CYS A 315 -7.59 19.53 11.88
CA CYS A 315 -8.14 20.51 10.94
C CYS A 315 -9.56 20.88 11.37
N ALA A 316 -9.84 22.17 11.54
CA ALA A 316 -11.05 22.68 12.14
C ALA A 316 -11.60 23.96 11.47
N ALA A 317 -12.83 24.30 11.88
CA ALA A 317 -13.47 25.60 11.65
C ALA A 317 -13.56 26.37 12.97
N SER A 318 -13.33 27.69 12.93
CA SER A 318 -13.49 28.54 14.11
C SER A 318 -14.95 28.86 14.44
N ASP A 319 -15.85 28.76 13.45
CA ASP A 319 -17.27 29.05 13.60
C ASP A 319 -18.14 27.94 12.97
N GLU A 320 -19.40 27.82 13.42
CA GLU A 320 -20.38 26.90 12.83
C GLU A 320 -21.02 27.48 11.56
N ASP A 321 -21.00 28.79 11.43
CA ASP A 321 -21.36 29.52 10.23
C ASP A 321 -20.12 29.69 9.36
N VAL A 322 -20.11 29.05 8.19
CA VAL A 322 -18.95 29.09 7.28
C VAL A 322 -18.62 30.53 6.87
N GLU A 323 -19.59 31.43 6.81
CA GLU A 323 -19.36 32.83 6.43
C GLU A 323 -18.54 33.59 7.47
N LYS A 324 -18.60 33.17 8.74
CA LYS A 324 -17.84 33.74 9.86
C LYS A 324 -16.58 32.95 10.19
N SER A 325 -16.46 31.74 9.64
CA SER A 325 -15.36 30.84 9.94
C SER A 325 -14.04 31.30 9.32
N ASN A 326 -12.97 31.04 10.06
CA ASN A 326 -11.59 31.09 9.60
C ASN A 326 -11.00 29.67 9.56
N ALA A 327 -10.00 29.47 8.71
CA ALA A 327 -9.20 28.27 8.73
C ALA A 327 -8.51 28.13 10.10
N LEU A 328 -8.63 26.98 10.76
CA LEU A 328 -8.11 26.75 12.10
C LEU A 328 -7.33 25.44 12.16
N ILE A 329 -6.14 25.47 12.78
CA ILE A 329 -5.39 24.27 13.15
C ILE A 329 -5.12 24.31 14.64
N LEU A 330 -5.49 23.23 15.33
CA LEU A 330 -5.19 23.02 16.74
C LEU A 330 -4.18 21.88 16.89
N LYS A 331 -3.34 21.96 17.93
CA LYS A 331 -2.33 20.97 18.27
C LYS A 331 -2.53 20.45 19.70
N THR A 332 -2.33 19.15 19.89
CA THR A 332 -2.29 18.48 21.20
C THR A 332 -0.88 17.98 21.50
N SER A 333 -0.56 17.88 22.78
CA SER A 333 0.63 17.20 23.32
C SER A 333 0.28 16.21 24.46
N ASP A 334 -1.00 15.94 24.71
CA ASP A 334 -1.49 15.09 25.81
C ASP A 334 -2.53 14.05 25.37
N GLY A 335 -2.56 13.73 24.07
CA GLY A 335 -3.45 12.72 23.49
C GLY A 335 -4.86 13.22 23.22
N GLY A 336 -5.03 14.52 22.99
CA GLY A 336 -6.30 15.13 22.65
C GLY A 336 -7.13 15.54 23.87
N LYS A 337 -6.54 15.56 25.06
CA LYS A 337 -7.21 16.05 26.27
C LYS A 337 -7.27 17.58 26.29
N THR A 338 -6.21 18.24 25.79
CA THR A 338 -6.18 19.69 25.58
C THR A 338 -5.67 20.04 24.19
N TRP A 339 -6.13 21.19 23.68
CA TRP A 339 -5.84 21.64 22.33
C TRP A 339 -5.44 23.11 22.32
N LYS A 340 -4.30 23.41 21.69
CA LYS A 340 -3.79 24.77 21.52
C LYS A 340 -3.91 25.19 20.06
N LYS A 341 -4.42 26.40 19.84
CA LYS A 341 -4.39 27.05 18.52
C LYS A 341 -2.96 27.33 18.08
N VAL A 342 -2.58 26.78 16.94
CA VAL A 342 -1.25 26.97 16.32
C VAL A 342 -1.33 27.71 14.98
N TYR A 343 -2.52 27.80 14.39
CA TYR A 343 -2.78 28.62 13.21
C TYR A 343 -4.26 28.99 13.16
N GLN A 344 -4.54 30.24 12.80
CA GLN A 344 -5.86 30.69 12.40
C GLN A 344 -5.70 31.76 11.31
N SER A 345 -6.43 31.63 10.20
CA SER A 345 -6.46 32.68 9.19
C SER A 345 -7.24 33.89 9.67
N ASN A 346 -7.02 35.05 9.06
CA ASN A 346 -7.76 36.28 9.35
C ASN A 346 -8.88 36.55 8.33
N ARG A 347 -9.23 35.55 7.51
CA ARG A 347 -10.18 35.68 6.39
C ARG A 347 -11.46 34.89 6.68
N PRO A 348 -12.65 35.48 6.45
CA PRO A 348 -13.91 34.75 6.56
C PRO A 348 -14.03 33.69 5.45
N PHE A 349 -15.09 32.87 5.52
CA PHE A 349 -15.38 31.82 4.53
C PHE A 349 -14.35 30.70 4.46
N GLU A 350 -13.46 30.57 5.45
CA GLU A 350 -12.38 29.60 5.42
C GLU A 350 -12.54 28.52 6.50
N THR A 351 -12.10 27.31 6.15
CA THR A 351 -11.89 26.19 7.07
C THR A 351 -10.60 25.47 6.67
N THR A 352 -10.03 24.64 7.54
CA THR A 352 -9.02 23.65 7.08
C THR A 352 -9.68 22.32 6.79
N TRP A 353 -9.17 21.52 5.84
CA TRP A 353 -9.88 20.33 5.37
C TRP A 353 -9.15 19.01 5.56
N LYS A 354 -7.92 18.87 5.04
CA LYS A 354 -7.14 17.61 5.10
C LYS A 354 -5.67 17.90 5.36
N ALA A 355 -5.02 16.98 6.06
CA ALA A 355 -3.61 17.08 6.43
C ALA A 355 -2.77 15.97 5.77
N SER A 356 -1.54 16.29 5.40
CA SER A 356 -0.52 15.35 4.96
C SER A 356 0.84 15.70 5.55
N PHE A 357 1.49 14.74 6.18
CA PHE A 357 2.81 14.88 6.80
C PHE A 357 3.77 13.85 6.19
N PRO A 358 4.53 14.21 5.14
CA PRO A 358 5.55 13.32 4.58
C PRO A 358 6.72 13.05 5.53
N THR A 359 6.93 13.94 6.52
CA THR A 359 7.91 13.76 7.60
C THR A 359 7.31 14.25 8.93
N GLU A 360 7.99 14.00 10.06
CA GLU A 360 7.56 14.50 11.37
C GLU A 360 7.58 16.04 11.47
N LYS A 361 8.38 16.71 10.64
CA LYS A 361 8.56 18.17 10.68
C LYS A 361 7.80 18.89 9.57
N ILE A 362 7.71 18.28 8.39
CA ILE A 362 7.11 18.91 7.22
C ILE A 362 5.69 18.40 7.06
N GLY A 363 4.74 19.34 7.02
CA GLY A 363 3.32 19.04 6.90
C GLY A 363 2.59 20.09 6.08
N TYR A 364 1.49 19.66 5.49
CA TYR A 364 0.65 20.48 4.61
C TYR A 364 -0.82 20.28 4.98
N VAL A 365 -1.58 21.37 5.01
CA VAL A 365 -3.01 21.38 5.29
C VAL A 365 -3.74 22.21 4.24
N THR A 366 -4.76 21.63 3.61
CA THR A 366 -5.63 22.39 2.69
C THR A 366 -6.48 23.39 3.45
N ILE A 367 -6.52 24.62 2.96
CA ILE A 367 -7.44 25.66 3.42
C ILE A 367 -8.57 25.70 2.41
N GLN A 368 -9.78 25.35 2.81
CA GLN A 368 -10.94 25.37 1.93
C GLN A 368 -11.62 26.73 2.04
N SER A 369 -11.73 27.44 0.92
CA SER A 369 -12.43 28.73 0.81
C SER A 369 -13.82 28.57 0.21
N TYR A 370 -14.80 29.22 0.83
CA TYR A 370 -16.19 29.34 0.39
C TYR A 370 -16.53 30.79 -0.02
N ASN A 371 -15.51 31.63 -0.24
CA ASN A 371 -15.73 33.03 -0.55
C ASN A 371 -16.59 33.18 -1.82
N PRO A 372 -17.74 33.86 -1.75
CA PRO A 372 -18.64 34.00 -2.89
C PRO A 372 -18.14 35.01 -3.93
N ASP A 373 -17.15 35.84 -3.60
CA ASP A 373 -16.58 36.83 -4.52
C ASP A 373 -15.66 36.14 -5.56
N PRO A 374 -16.06 36.08 -6.85
CA PRO A 374 -15.27 35.41 -7.88
C PRO A 374 -13.98 36.16 -8.25
N THR A 375 -13.80 37.38 -7.74
CA THR A 375 -12.55 38.15 -7.92
C THR A 375 -11.44 37.67 -6.99
N VAL A 376 -11.78 36.99 -5.89
CA VAL A 376 -10.82 36.39 -4.96
C VAL A 376 -10.36 35.04 -5.52
N LYS A 377 -9.31 35.08 -6.36
CA LYS A 377 -8.82 33.91 -7.09
C LYS A 377 -7.80 33.07 -6.34
N GLN A 378 -7.05 33.67 -5.42
CA GLN A 378 -5.94 32.99 -4.76
C GLN A 378 -6.42 31.89 -3.82
N GLN A 379 -6.06 30.64 -4.17
CA GLN A 379 -6.25 29.45 -3.38
C GLN A 379 -4.95 29.11 -2.63
N ARG A 380 -5.05 28.73 -1.35
CA ARG A 380 -3.90 28.55 -0.44
C ARG A 380 -3.85 27.16 0.19
N ILE A 381 -2.67 26.81 0.68
CA ILE A 381 -2.37 25.66 1.54
C ILE A 381 -1.55 26.20 2.72
N ALA A 382 -1.78 25.70 3.93
CA ALA A 382 -0.90 25.93 5.07
C ALA A 382 0.23 24.91 5.07
N LYS A 383 1.48 25.35 5.24
CA LYS A 383 2.69 24.53 5.33
C LYS A 383 3.39 24.76 6.67
N THR A 384 3.83 23.67 7.29
CA THR A 384 4.71 23.69 8.47
C THR A 384 6.04 23.04 8.14
N THR A 385 7.11 23.49 8.80
CA THR A 385 8.46 22.92 8.75
C THR A 385 9.00 22.57 10.13
N ASP A 386 8.17 22.72 11.18
CA ASP A 386 8.54 22.54 12.59
C ASP A 386 7.61 21.54 13.31
N GLY A 387 6.94 20.66 12.57
CA GLY A 387 6.05 19.62 13.10
C GLY A 387 4.70 20.17 13.54
N GLY A 388 4.23 21.25 12.91
CA GLY A 388 2.93 21.87 13.17
C GLY A 388 2.91 22.77 14.39
N ASN A 389 4.07 23.25 14.87
CA ASN A 389 4.13 24.27 15.91
C ASN A 389 3.81 25.66 15.35
N SER A 390 4.20 25.93 14.10
CA SER A 390 3.83 27.11 13.33
C SER A 390 3.52 26.75 11.88
N TRP A 391 2.76 27.63 11.20
CA TRP A 391 2.27 27.42 9.84
C TRP A 391 2.38 28.70 9.01
N ASN A 392 2.82 28.54 7.76
CA ASN A 392 2.88 29.60 6.76
C ASN A 392 2.00 29.23 5.57
N GLU A 393 1.35 30.21 4.95
CA GLU A 393 0.52 29.98 3.77
C GLU A 393 1.37 29.99 2.49
N ILE A 394 1.10 29.05 1.59
CA ILE A 394 1.65 28.99 0.24
C ILE A 394 0.49 29.02 -0.77
N THR A 395 0.73 29.58 -1.94
CA THR A 395 -0.25 29.60 -3.03
C THR A 395 -0.35 28.21 -3.68
N LEU A 396 -1.57 27.70 -3.83
CA LEU A 396 -1.86 26.54 -4.65
C LEU A 396 -2.07 26.97 -6.11
N VAL A 397 -3.01 27.88 -6.35
CA VAL A 397 -3.40 28.34 -7.69
C VAL A 397 -4.16 29.67 -7.62
N GLU A 398 -4.16 30.44 -8.71
CA GLU A 398 -5.00 31.63 -8.92
C GLU A 398 -6.26 31.27 -9.73
N ASP A 399 -7.19 30.56 -9.09
CA ASP A 399 -8.48 30.15 -9.67
C ASP A 399 -9.54 30.09 -8.56
N ALA A 400 -10.49 31.02 -8.58
CA ALA A 400 -11.58 31.10 -7.60
C ALA A 400 -12.44 29.81 -7.58
N THR A 401 -12.46 29.05 -8.67
CA THR A 401 -13.24 27.81 -8.78
C THR A 401 -12.51 26.60 -8.19
N ALA A 402 -11.22 26.68 -7.92
CA ALA A 402 -10.38 25.56 -7.47
C ALA A 402 -10.45 25.32 -5.95
N ARG A 403 -11.65 25.21 -5.40
CA ARG A 403 -11.85 24.93 -3.97
C ARG A 403 -11.16 23.63 -3.55
N GLN A 404 -10.33 23.71 -2.53
CA GLN A 404 -9.41 22.69 -2.05
C GLN A 404 -10.14 21.57 -1.30
N PHE A 405 -9.60 20.37 -1.42
CA PHE A 405 -10.08 19.16 -0.76
C PHE A 405 -8.91 18.35 -0.19
N GLY A 406 -8.56 17.22 -0.81
CA GLY A 406 -7.55 16.28 -0.36
C GLY A 406 -6.14 16.79 -0.60
N ILE A 407 -5.20 16.32 0.22
CA ILE A 407 -3.77 16.58 0.07
C ILE A 407 -3.00 15.34 0.47
N GLY A 408 -1.95 15.01 -0.26
CA GLY A 408 -1.12 13.84 -0.02
C GLY A 408 0.25 14.04 -0.61
N PHE A 409 1.28 13.82 0.20
CA PHE A 409 2.67 14.01 -0.21
C PHE A 409 3.39 12.67 -0.18
N ILE A 410 4.14 12.41 -1.25
CA ILE A 410 5.07 11.30 -1.32
C ILE A 410 6.18 11.60 -0.33
N ASP A 411 6.96 12.65 -0.57
CA ASP A 411 8.01 13.14 0.31
C ASP A 411 7.86 14.64 0.56
N GLU A 412 8.88 15.29 1.11
CA GLU A 412 8.83 16.72 1.41
C GLU A 412 8.69 17.65 0.18
N ASN A 413 9.07 17.16 -1.01
CA ASN A 413 9.10 17.92 -2.26
C ASN A 413 8.00 17.50 -3.24
N HIS A 414 7.65 16.21 -3.29
CA HIS A 414 6.68 15.68 -4.24
C HIS A 414 5.33 15.41 -3.59
N GLY A 415 4.30 16.13 -4.01
CA GLY A 415 2.95 15.94 -3.48
C GLY A 415 1.83 16.39 -4.40
N PHE A 416 0.61 16.18 -3.92
CA PHE A 416 -0.61 16.35 -4.68
C PHE A 416 -1.67 17.06 -3.84
N ALA A 417 -2.47 17.90 -4.50
CA ALA A 417 -3.66 18.53 -3.93
C ALA A 417 -4.86 18.30 -4.85
N GLY A 418 -5.97 17.86 -4.28
CA GLY A 418 -7.25 17.72 -4.95
C GLY A 418 -8.11 18.96 -4.76
N THR A 419 -8.86 19.33 -5.79
CA THR A 419 -9.84 20.43 -5.74
C THR A 419 -11.20 19.95 -6.25
N ILE A 420 -12.20 20.84 -6.26
CA ILE A 420 -13.52 20.53 -6.80
C ILE A 420 -13.47 20.19 -8.30
N ASN A 421 -12.57 20.83 -9.05
CA ASN A 421 -12.51 20.77 -10.51
C ASN A 421 -11.42 19.83 -11.04
N CYS A 422 -10.29 19.67 -10.36
CA CYS A 422 -9.18 18.83 -10.82
C CYS A 422 -8.19 18.46 -9.69
N GLY A 423 -6.96 18.09 -10.06
CA GLY A 423 -5.84 17.92 -9.15
C GLY A 423 -4.63 18.77 -9.54
N TYR A 424 -3.72 18.94 -8.60
CA TYR A 424 -2.45 19.64 -8.77
C TYR A 424 -1.31 18.80 -8.22
N GLU A 425 -0.16 18.82 -8.88
CA GLU A 425 1.08 18.16 -8.49
C GLU A 425 2.18 19.20 -8.26
N THR A 426 2.92 19.05 -7.17
CA THR A 426 4.16 19.78 -6.93
C THR A 426 5.33 18.81 -6.87
N LYS A 427 6.51 19.26 -7.31
CA LYS A 427 7.79 18.53 -7.21
C LYS A 427 8.87 19.33 -6.49
N ASP A 428 8.50 20.46 -5.90
CA ASP A 428 9.38 21.42 -5.23
C ASP A 428 8.81 21.87 -3.87
N GLY A 429 7.99 21.02 -3.24
CA GLY A 429 7.47 21.25 -1.89
C GLY A 429 6.40 22.35 -1.84
N GLY A 430 5.67 22.54 -2.94
CA GLY A 430 4.58 23.50 -3.07
C GLY A 430 5.03 24.91 -3.45
N LEU A 431 6.25 25.09 -3.98
CA LEU A 431 6.66 26.36 -4.58
C LEU A 431 5.96 26.58 -5.92
N THR A 432 5.82 25.51 -6.71
CA THR A 432 5.04 25.49 -7.94
C THR A 432 4.11 24.29 -7.99
N TRP A 433 2.98 24.47 -8.69
CA TRP A 433 1.94 23.45 -8.86
C TRP A 433 1.56 23.34 -10.32
N LYS A 434 1.48 22.11 -10.82
CA LYS A 434 1.04 21.78 -12.17
C LYS A 434 -0.29 21.05 -12.12
N THR A 435 -1.25 21.44 -12.96
CA THR A 435 -2.52 20.73 -13.08
C THR A 435 -2.32 19.29 -13.57
N ILE A 436 -2.99 18.36 -12.91
CA ILE A 436 -3.06 16.94 -13.26
C ILE A 436 -4.51 16.43 -13.14
N ASN A 437 -4.78 15.25 -13.67
CA ASN A 437 -6.08 14.61 -13.51
C ASN A 437 -6.12 13.73 -12.26
N LEU A 438 -6.80 14.19 -11.20
CA LEU A 438 -7.14 13.39 -10.01
C LEU A 438 -8.66 13.17 -9.87
N GLY A 439 -9.41 13.44 -10.94
CA GLY A 439 -10.87 13.53 -10.88
C GLY A 439 -11.37 14.79 -10.15
N MET A 440 -12.68 14.94 -10.13
CA MET A 440 -13.37 16.05 -9.46
C MET A 440 -13.58 15.76 -7.97
N ALA A 441 -13.59 16.82 -7.17
CA ALA A 441 -13.84 16.77 -5.71
C ALA A 441 -13.01 15.68 -5.00
N CYS A 442 -11.73 15.56 -5.37
CA CYS A 442 -10.78 14.62 -4.78
C CYS A 442 -10.60 14.93 -3.28
N ASN A 443 -11.35 14.22 -2.43
CA ASN A 443 -11.58 14.49 -1.03
C ASN A 443 -10.45 14.02 -0.10
N LYS A 444 -9.83 12.88 -0.42
CA LYS A 444 -8.74 12.30 0.38
C LYS A 444 -7.68 11.74 -0.57
N ILE A 445 -6.42 11.99 -0.24
CA ILE A 445 -5.27 11.38 -0.89
C ILE A 445 -4.48 10.65 0.20
N ARG A 446 -4.23 9.35 0.02
CA ARG A 446 -3.43 8.55 0.93
C ARG A 446 -2.22 7.99 0.20
N ILE A 447 -1.04 8.19 0.77
CA ILE A 447 0.22 7.66 0.25
C ILE A 447 0.69 6.54 1.17
N TYR A 448 1.10 5.43 0.58
CA TYR A 448 1.59 4.24 1.25
C TYR A 448 3.01 3.93 0.80
N ARG A 449 3.81 3.45 1.74
CA ARG A 449 5.21 3.06 1.53
C ARG A 449 5.38 1.62 1.99
N VAL A 450 5.91 0.77 1.13
CA VAL A 450 6.21 -0.63 1.47
C VAL A 450 7.71 -0.84 1.66
N ALA A 451 8.07 -1.92 2.37
CA ALA A 451 9.43 -2.14 2.85
C ALA A 451 10.50 -2.23 1.74
N ASN A 452 10.11 -2.61 0.52
CA ASN A 452 10.99 -2.66 -0.65
C ASN A 452 11.23 -1.28 -1.31
N GLY A 453 10.70 -0.20 -0.72
CA GLY A 453 10.83 1.16 -1.23
C GLY A 453 9.77 1.57 -2.25
N LYS A 454 8.87 0.67 -2.69
CA LYS A 454 7.75 1.04 -3.56
C LYS A 454 6.80 2.00 -2.85
N ILE A 455 6.35 3.00 -3.59
CA ILE A 455 5.40 4.01 -3.13
C ILE A 455 4.18 3.94 -4.04
N TYR A 456 3.01 3.87 -3.42
CA TYR A 456 1.74 3.94 -4.14
C TYR A 456 0.77 4.82 -3.36
N GLY A 457 -0.28 5.28 -4.03
CA GLY A 457 -1.28 6.13 -3.41
C GLY A 457 -2.66 5.92 -3.97
N TYR A 458 -3.65 6.38 -3.21
CA TYR A 458 -5.05 6.43 -3.64
C TYR A 458 -5.58 7.85 -3.46
N ALA A 459 -6.26 8.35 -4.47
CA ALA A 459 -6.95 9.62 -4.45
C ALA A 459 -8.44 9.36 -4.69
N ILE A 460 -9.29 9.73 -3.73
CA ILE A 460 -10.73 9.42 -3.76
C ILE A 460 -11.56 10.69 -3.77
N GLY A 461 -12.43 10.81 -4.78
CA GLY A 461 -13.40 11.87 -4.98
C GLY A 461 -14.59 11.33 -5.77
N VAL A 462 -15.06 12.05 -6.79
CA VAL A 462 -16.03 11.50 -7.75
C VAL A 462 -15.45 10.25 -8.42
N ASP A 463 -14.18 10.31 -8.78
CA ASP A 463 -13.39 9.17 -9.24
C ASP A 463 -12.49 8.65 -8.13
N VAL A 464 -12.12 7.38 -8.20
CA VAL A 464 -11.06 6.78 -7.38
C VAL A 464 -9.86 6.51 -8.27
N MET A 465 -8.71 7.05 -7.92
CA MET A 465 -7.45 6.91 -8.66
C MET A 465 -6.45 6.13 -7.81
N LYS A 466 -5.66 5.27 -8.46
CA LYS A 466 -4.47 4.63 -7.89
C LYS A 466 -3.23 5.17 -8.58
N GLY A 467 -2.22 5.55 -7.82
CA GLY A 467 -0.93 6.02 -8.32
C GLY A 467 0.20 5.08 -7.92
N GLU A 468 1.17 4.86 -8.81
CA GLU A 468 2.46 4.21 -8.49
C GLU A 468 3.62 5.14 -8.91
N PHE A 469 4.65 5.26 -8.06
CA PHE A 469 5.70 6.30 -8.17
C PHE A 469 7.12 5.73 -8.16
#